data_AF-A0A8T5IL19-F1
#
_entry.id   AF-A0A8T5IL19-F1
#
_cell.length_a   1.000
_cell.length_b   1.000
_cell.length_c   1.000
_cell.angle_alpha   90.00
_cell.angle_beta   90.00
_cell.angle_gamma   90.00
#
_symmetry.space_group_name_H-M   'P 1'
#
loop_
_entity.id
_entity.type
_entity.pdbx_description
1 polymer ?
#
loop_
_entity_poly.entity_id
_entity_poly.type
_entity_poly.pdbx_seq_one_letter_code
_entity_poly.pdbx_strand_id
1 'polypeptide(L)'
;MKMYKKPNEYWMEWENVEANMQRVIDDVGYFPKYAELKELKESVICSHFKLSEIREKMGYDSTSTSSKETYWNNPENVCWELRDAILLLGHFPNTVELRELGKGQVSKYFQIGELRELMNERGSEPKSLPRRIIKKKGYWQEWENVEREFRKRIEELGHFPLKREVGDLRTALQYYSLGTIRERLNSGLESTCQ
;
A
#
# COMPACT_ATOMS: atom_id res chain seq x y z
N MET A 1 9.28 20.38 24.25
CA MET A 1 7.82 20.26 24.01
C MET A 1 7.18 19.65 25.24
N LYS A 2 6.22 20.34 25.88
CA LYS A 2 5.43 19.77 26.98
C LYS A 2 4.48 18.73 26.38
N MET A 3 4.71 17.45 26.67
CA MET A 3 3.73 16.40 26.37
C MET A 3 2.54 16.61 27.31
N TYR A 4 1.39 17.00 26.77
CA TYR A 4 0.15 17.02 27.53
C TYR A 4 -0.16 15.59 27.93
N LYS A 5 0.09 15.25 29.21
CA LYS A 5 -0.33 13.96 29.77
C LYS A 5 -1.85 13.93 29.73
N LYS A 6 -2.40 12.95 29.00
CA LYS A 6 -3.84 12.69 29.02
C LYS A 6 -4.28 12.38 30.46
N PRO A 7 -5.48 12.81 30.89
CA PRO A 7 -5.96 12.58 32.25
C PRO A 7 -6.08 11.08 32.55
N ASN A 8 -5.98 10.68 33.82
CA ASN A 8 -5.99 9.27 34.19
C ASN A 8 -7.29 8.56 33.76
N GLU A 9 -8.43 9.25 33.76
CA GLU A 9 -9.70 8.67 33.29
C GLU A 9 -9.61 8.24 31.82
N TYR A 10 -8.85 8.97 30.98
CA TYR A 10 -8.67 8.64 29.56
C TYR A 10 -8.10 7.23 29.38
N TRP A 11 -7.14 6.83 30.22
CA TRP A 11 -6.49 5.53 30.13
C TRP A 11 -7.26 4.40 30.82
N MET A 12 -8.34 4.72 31.53
CA MET A 12 -9.23 3.71 32.14
C MET A 12 -10.27 3.21 31.14
N GLU A 13 -10.61 4.02 30.13
CA GLU A 13 -11.48 3.63 29.02
C GLU A 13 -10.75 2.69 28.06
N TRP A 14 -11.29 1.49 27.85
CA TRP A 14 -10.66 0.48 27.00
C TRP A 14 -10.52 0.95 25.55
N GLU A 15 -11.52 1.64 25.00
CA GLU A 15 -11.52 2.14 23.63
C GLU A 15 -10.34 3.08 23.37
N ASN A 16 -9.94 3.86 24.38
CA ASN A 16 -8.77 4.73 24.28
C ASN A 16 -7.48 3.93 24.28
N VAL A 17 -7.36 2.92 25.14
CA VAL A 17 -6.19 2.03 25.18
C VAL A 17 -6.04 1.27 23.88
N GLU A 18 -7.14 0.71 23.36
CA GLU A 18 -7.22 0.00 22.09
C GLU A 18 -6.83 0.92 20.93
N ALA A 19 -7.42 2.11 20.80
CA ALA A 19 -7.10 3.02 19.71
C ALA A 19 -5.63 3.49 19.72
N ASN A 20 -5.06 3.75 20.90
CA ASN A 20 -3.64 4.15 20.98
C ASN A 20 -2.72 2.96 20.69
N MET A 21 -3.03 1.75 21.18
CA MET A 21 -2.25 0.55 20.87
C MET A 21 -2.35 0.18 19.39
N GLN A 22 -3.54 0.27 18.79
CA GLN A 22 -3.76 0.03 17.37
C GLN A 22 -2.91 0.99 16.53
N ARG A 23 -2.85 2.28 16.88
CA ARG A 23 -1.96 3.23 16.20
C ARG A 23 -0.50 2.80 16.27
N VAL A 24 -0.03 2.31 17.42
CA VAL A 24 1.35 1.81 17.55
C VAL A 24 1.56 0.57 16.67
N ILE A 25 0.58 -0.33 16.65
CA ILE A 25 0.61 -1.54 15.80
C ILE A 25 0.63 -1.14 14.33
N ASP A 26 -0.17 -0.16 13.90
CA ASP A 26 -0.20 0.35 12.53
C ASP A 26 1.16 0.97 12.14
N ASP A 27 1.79 1.68 13.08
CA ASP A 27 3.10 2.32 12.88
C ASP A 27 4.24 1.29 12.76
N VAL A 28 4.21 0.19 13.53
CA VAL A 28 5.31 -0.80 13.58
C VAL A 28 5.04 -2.07 12.77
N GLY A 29 3.77 -2.35 12.45
CA GLY A 29 3.28 -3.52 11.73
C GLY A 29 3.20 -4.81 12.57
N TYR A 30 3.34 -4.75 13.90
CA TYR A 30 3.26 -5.92 14.79
C TYR A 30 2.90 -5.49 16.21
N PHE A 31 2.53 -6.45 17.06
CA PHE A 31 2.26 -6.15 18.46
C PHE A 31 3.57 -5.84 19.22
N PRO A 32 3.79 -4.60 19.69
CA PRO A 32 5.08 -4.16 20.23
C PRO A 32 5.37 -4.78 21.60
N LYS A 33 6.66 -4.95 21.92
CA LYS A 33 7.13 -5.30 23.27
C LYS A 33 7.20 -4.06 24.16
N TYR A 34 7.22 -4.27 25.48
CA TYR A 34 7.35 -3.18 26.45
C TYR A 34 8.59 -2.30 26.21
N ALA A 35 9.72 -2.91 25.83
CA ALA A 35 10.95 -2.18 25.50
C ALA A 35 10.75 -1.24 24.30
N GLU A 36 10.04 -1.69 23.26
CA GLU A 36 9.75 -0.92 22.05
C GLU A 36 8.76 0.22 22.36
N LEU A 37 7.73 -0.05 23.19
CA LEU A 37 6.82 0.99 23.68
C LEU A 37 7.56 2.08 24.46
N LYS A 38 8.61 1.72 25.22
CA LYS A 38 9.45 2.68 25.94
C LYS A 38 10.28 3.55 24.99
N GLU A 39 10.84 2.96 23.93
CA GLU A 39 11.55 3.69 22.88
C GLU A 39 10.64 4.64 22.10
N LEU A 40 9.42 4.19 21.80
CA LEU A 40 8.38 4.98 21.13
C LEU A 40 7.73 6.04 22.03
N LYS A 41 8.07 6.05 23.33
CA LYS A 41 7.44 6.91 24.37
C LYS A 41 5.94 6.68 24.54
N GLU A 42 5.48 5.46 24.21
CA GLU A 42 4.09 5.01 24.32
C GLU A 42 3.90 4.03 25.50
N SER A 43 4.92 3.86 26.36
CA SER A 43 4.86 2.97 27.53
C SER A 43 3.82 3.38 28.60
N VAL A 44 3.21 4.57 28.46
CA VAL A 44 2.11 5.03 29.32
C VAL A 44 0.89 4.10 29.26
N ILE A 45 0.66 3.46 28.09
CA ILE A 45 -0.43 2.50 27.91
C ILE A 45 -0.29 1.32 28.91
N CYS A 46 0.95 0.86 29.13
CA CYS A 46 1.27 -0.22 30.06
C CYS A 46 1.24 0.19 31.54
N SER A 47 0.99 1.46 31.85
CA SER A 47 0.85 1.93 33.24
C SER A 47 -0.54 1.64 33.82
N HIS A 48 -1.52 1.35 32.95
CA HIS A 48 -2.92 1.13 33.31
C HIS A 48 -3.39 -0.31 33.04
N PHE A 49 -2.83 -0.96 32.02
CA PHE A 49 -3.11 -2.36 31.68
C PHE A 49 -1.83 -3.14 31.46
N LYS A 50 -1.81 -4.44 31.83
CA LYS A 50 -0.66 -5.28 31.46
C LYS A 50 -0.65 -5.47 29.96
N LEU A 51 0.55 -5.45 29.37
CA LEU A 51 0.70 -5.62 27.92
C LEU A 51 0.11 -6.95 27.42
N SER A 52 0.17 -8.01 28.22
CA SER A 52 -0.47 -9.31 27.93
C SER A 52 -2.00 -9.23 27.91
N GLU A 53 -2.60 -8.45 28.81
CA GLU A 53 -4.05 -8.26 28.88
C GLU A 53 -4.55 -7.43 27.69
N ILE A 54 -3.81 -6.38 27.30
CA ILE A 54 -4.11 -5.59 26.09
C ILE A 54 -4.07 -6.50 24.86
N ARG A 55 -3.03 -7.34 24.79
CA ARG A 55 -2.80 -8.25 23.67
C ARG A 55 -3.95 -9.25 23.49
N GLU A 56 -4.33 -9.91 24.57
CA GLU A 56 -5.44 -10.87 24.58
C GLU A 56 -6.76 -10.19 24.19
N LYS A 57 -7.05 -9.02 24.76
CA LYS A 57 -8.27 -8.26 24.44
C LYS A 57 -8.34 -7.81 22.97
N MET A 58 -7.20 -7.53 22.34
CA MET A 58 -7.13 -7.20 20.91
C MET A 58 -7.13 -8.45 20.01
N GLY A 59 -7.32 -9.66 20.56
CA GLY A 59 -7.41 -10.90 19.80
C GLY A 59 -6.08 -11.50 19.36
N TYR A 60 -4.95 -11.02 19.91
CA TYR A 60 -3.64 -11.58 19.65
C TYR A 60 -3.31 -12.70 20.64
N ASP A 61 -2.57 -13.71 20.18
CA ASP A 61 -2.12 -14.81 21.04
C ASP A 61 -1.24 -14.30 22.20
N SER A 62 -1.68 -14.54 23.44
CA SER A 62 -1.02 -14.11 24.67
C SER A 62 0.30 -14.85 24.95
N THR A 63 0.49 -16.03 24.34
CA THR A 63 1.69 -16.87 24.48
C THR A 63 2.77 -16.55 23.46
N SER A 64 2.38 -15.89 22.36
CA SER A 64 3.27 -15.53 21.29
C SER A 64 4.31 -14.51 21.80
N THR A 65 5.57 -14.88 21.91
CA THR A 65 6.66 -13.94 22.26
C THR A 65 7.12 -13.09 21.08
N SER A 66 6.29 -12.97 20.03
CA SER A 66 6.63 -12.38 18.73
C SER A 66 7.49 -11.13 18.91
N SER A 67 8.80 -11.30 18.77
CA SER A 67 9.68 -10.18 18.52
C SER A 67 9.37 -9.68 17.12
N LYS A 68 9.75 -8.44 16.86
CA LYS A 68 9.94 -7.93 15.49
C LYS A 68 10.55 -8.99 14.58
N GLU A 69 11.58 -9.70 15.03
CA GLU A 69 12.21 -10.78 14.26
C GLU A 69 11.27 -11.98 14.04
N THR A 70 10.56 -12.48 15.05
CA THR A 70 9.62 -13.60 14.86
C THR A 70 8.46 -13.25 13.93
N TYR A 71 7.92 -12.03 14.02
CA TYR A 71 6.81 -11.59 13.18
C TYR A 71 7.25 -11.46 11.72
N TRP A 72 8.34 -10.72 11.47
CA TRP A 72 8.82 -10.48 10.11
C TRP A 72 9.59 -11.66 9.51
N ASN A 73 10.05 -12.64 10.31
CA ASN A 73 10.55 -13.92 9.80
C ASN A 73 9.43 -14.92 9.48
N ASN A 74 8.18 -14.64 9.84
CA ASN A 74 7.06 -15.50 9.48
C ASN A 74 6.54 -15.11 8.08
N PRO A 75 6.72 -15.95 7.05
CA PRO A 75 6.29 -15.63 5.70
C PRO A 75 4.78 -15.43 5.57
N GLU A 76 3.96 -16.01 6.47
CA GLU A 76 2.51 -15.81 6.44
C GLU A 76 2.11 -14.38 6.81
N ASN A 77 2.72 -13.84 7.87
CA ASN A 77 2.48 -12.47 8.31
C ASN A 77 2.91 -11.48 7.23
N VAL A 78 4.07 -11.71 6.62
CA VAL A 78 4.56 -10.88 5.52
C VAL A 78 3.65 -10.96 4.29
N CYS A 79 3.09 -12.13 3.98
CA CYS A 79 2.10 -12.28 2.92
C CYS A 79 0.81 -11.48 3.18
N TRP A 80 0.33 -11.47 4.43
CA TRP A 80 -0.83 -10.65 4.82
C TRP A 80 -0.57 -9.16 4.61
N GLU A 81 0.55 -8.67 5.13
CA GLU A 81 0.98 -7.28 4.98
C GLU A 81 1.15 -6.86 3.51
N LEU A 82 1.65 -7.77 2.67
CA LEU A 82 1.78 -7.57 1.24
C LEU A 82 0.44 -7.59 0.52
N ARG A 83 -0.53 -8.40 0.97
CA ARG A 83 -1.85 -8.48 0.35
C ARG A 83 -2.56 -7.13 0.39
N ASP A 84 -2.50 -6.42 1.51
CA ASP A 84 -3.11 -5.09 1.64
C ASP A 84 -2.42 -4.07 0.73
N ALA A 85 -1.09 -4.12 0.65
CA ALA A 85 -0.32 -3.29 -0.28
C ALA A 85 -0.66 -3.59 -1.75
N ILE A 86 -0.86 -4.87 -2.10
CA ILE A 86 -1.26 -5.30 -3.44
C ILE A 86 -2.69 -4.82 -3.77
N LEU A 87 -3.61 -4.91 -2.82
CA LEU A 87 -4.98 -4.44 -3.01
C LEU A 87 -5.03 -2.92 -3.22
N LEU A 88 -4.21 -2.18 -2.46
CA LEU A 88 -4.13 -0.72 -2.56
C LEU A 88 -3.48 -0.25 -3.87
N LEU A 89 -2.41 -0.92 -4.31
CA LEU A 89 -1.66 -0.53 -5.50
C LEU A 89 -2.19 -1.14 -6.80
N GLY A 90 -2.92 -2.25 -6.70
CA GLY A 90 -3.36 -3.05 -7.86
C GLY A 90 -2.25 -3.88 -8.51
N HIS A 91 -1.03 -3.89 -7.94
CA HIS A 91 0.10 -4.69 -8.39
C HIS A 91 1.01 -5.11 -7.24
N PHE A 92 1.91 -6.06 -7.51
CA PHE A 92 2.89 -6.48 -6.51
C PHE A 92 3.91 -5.37 -6.25
N PRO A 93 3.98 -4.83 -5.01
CA PRO A 93 4.75 -3.65 -4.69
C PRO A 93 6.26 -3.87 -4.87
N ASN A 94 6.95 -2.83 -5.31
CA ASN A 94 8.41 -2.77 -5.30
C ASN A 94 8.93 -2.15 -3.97
N THR A 95 10.24 -2.20 -3.73
CA THR A 95 10.85 -1.71 -2.48
C THR A 95 10.58 -0.23 -2.19
N VAL A 96 10.47 0.60 -3.23
CA VAL A 96 10.16 2.04 -3.07
C VAL A 96 8.71 2.20 -2.61
N GLU A 97 7.78 1.51 -3.26
CA GLU A 97 6.34 1.54 -2.90
C GLU A 97 6.10 0.99 -1.50
N LEU A 98 6.76 -0.12 -1.13
CA LEU A 98 6.70 -0.64 0.24
C LEU A 98 7.20 0.39 1.26
N ARG A 99 8.29 1.12 0.94
CA ARG A 99 8.79 2.16 1.83
C ARG A 99 7.80 3.33 1.97
N GLU A 100 7.17 3.73 0.87
CA GLU A 100 6.14 4.79 0.87
C GLU A 100 4.90 4.36 1.67
N LEU A 101 4.58 3.07 1.69
CA LEU A 101 3.51 2.48 2.50
C LEU A 101 3.91 2.17 3.95
N GLY A 102 5.11 2.55 4.41
CA GLY A 102 5.60 2.22 5.75
C GLY A 102 5.94 0.74 5.98
N LYS A 103 5.96 -0.06 4.91
CA LYS A 103 6.27 -1.50 4.90
C LYS A 103 7.68 -1.81 4.38
N GLY A 104 8.58 -0.82 4.37
CA GLY A 104 9.94 -0.97 3.86
C GLY A 104 10.79 -2.02 4.61
N GLN A 105 10.40 -2.39 5.83
CA GLN A 105 11.03 -3.47 6.59
C GLN A 105 10.91 -4.84 5.93
N VAL A 106 9.90 -5.08 5.07
CA VAL A 106 9.72 -6.38 4.38
C VAL A 106 10.98 -6.79 3.62
N SER A 107 11.63 -5.85 2.93
CA SER A 107 12.86 -6.11 2.16
C SER A 107 14.09 -6.43 3.01
N LYS A 108 14.01 -6.29 4.34
CA LYS A 108 15.09 -6.70 5.27
C LYS A 108 15.03 -8.19 5.61
N TYR A 109 13.85 -8.78 5.57
CA TYR A 109 13.61 -10.15 6.04
C TYR A 109 13.46 -11.14 4.89
N PHE A 110 12.96 -10.68 3.73
CA PHE A 110 12.76 -11.52 2.57
C PHE A 110 13.10 -10.79 1.28
N GLN A 111 13.55 -11.55 0.28
CA GLN A 111 13.66 -11.01 -1.07
C GLN A 111 12.26 -10.85 -1.67
N ILE A 112 12.02 -9.71 -2.33
CA ILE A 112 10.75 -9.42 -3.02
C ILE A 112 10.39 -10.49 -4.06
N GLY A 113 11.42 -11.12 -4.68
CA GLY A 113 11.22 -12.23 -5.61
C GLY A 113 10.67 -13.49 -4.94
N GLU A 114 11.23 -13.89 -3.81
CA GLU A 114 10.80 -15.07 -3.04
C GLU A 114 9.36 -14.91 -2.50
N LEU A 115 9.03 -13.73 -1.98
CA LEU A 115 7.66 -13.44 -1.51
C LEU A 115 6.64 -13.48 -2.66
N ARG A 116 7.05 -13.09 -3.86
CA ARG A 116 6.18 -13.17 -5.04
C ARG A 116 5.90 -14.63 -5.40
N GLU A 117 6.90 -15.49 -5.38
CA GLU A 117 6.72 -16.93 -5.62
C GLU A 117 5.81 -17.55 -4.56
N LEU A 118 6.06 -17.26 -3.29
CA LEU A 118 5.26 -17.77 -2.17
C LEU A 118 3.80 -17.31 -2.21
N MET A 119 3.54 -16.06 -2.63
CA MET A 119 2.18 -15.53 -2.84
C MET A 119 1.49 -16.17 -4.06
N ASN A 120 2.24 -16.48 -5.12
CA ASN A 120 1.75 -17.16 -6.31
C ASN A 120 1.35 -18.62 -6.01
N GLU A 121 2.20 -19.35 -5.29
CA GLU A 121 1.91 -20.73 -4.84
C GLU A 121 0.63 -20.81 -4.00
N ARG A 122 0.39 -19.78 -3.17
CA ARG A 122 -0.76 -19.70 -2.27
C ARG A 122 -2.05 -19.20 -2.95
N GLY A 123 -2.07 -19.07 -4.28
CA GLY A 123 -3.24 -18.62 -5.03
C GLY A 123 -3.76 -17.23 -4.61
N SER A 124 -2.89 -16.43 -3.97
CA SER A 124 -3.21 -15.12 -3.39
C SER A 124 -2.89 -13.96 -4.32
N GLU A 125 -2.51 -14.24 -5.57
CA GLU A 125 -2.63 -13.23 -6.61
C GLU A 125 -4.12 -12.84 -6.72
N PRO A 126 -4.47 -11.54 -6.68
CA PRO A 126 -5.58 -11.11 -7.51
C PRO A 126 -5.20 -11.57 -8.90
N LYS A 127 -5.91 -12.59 -9.44
CA LYS A 127 -5.73 -13.14 -10.80
C LYS A 127 -5.09 -12.08 -11.68
N SER A 128 -3.77 -12.14 -11.83
CA SER A 128 -2.96 -11.12 -12.49
C SER A 128 -3.75 -9.97 -13.11
N LEU A 129 -4.03 -8.89 -12.36
CA LEU A 129 -4.15 -7.61 -13.06
C LEU A 129 -2.77 -7.39 -13.66
N PRO A 130 -2.68 -7.34 -14.99
CA PRO A 130 -1.46 -7.70 -15.70
C PRO A 130 -0.36 -6.71 -15.34
N ARG A 131 0.74 -7.31 -14.87
CA ARG A 131 2.07 -6.78 -14.62
C ARG A 131 2.57 -5.93 -15.82
N ARG A 132 2.14 -4.67 -15.91
CA ARG A 132 1.91 -3.98 -17.20
C ARG A 132 0.98 -4.84 -18.06
N ILE A 133 -0.09 -4.28 -18.63
CA ILE A 133 -0.62 -4.95 -19.82
C ILE A 133 0.53 -4.89 -20.83
N ILE A 134 1.27 -5.99 -21.03
CA ILE A 134 2.20 -6.12 -22.14
C ILE A 134 1.30 -6.13 -23.35
N LYS A 135 0.98 -4.93 -23.79
CA LYS A 135 0.16 -4.69 -24.95
C LYS A 135 0.88 -5.39 -26.10
N LYS A 136 0.17 -6.24 -26.83
CA LYS A 136 0.74 -7.01 -27.94
C LYS A 136 1.52 -6.05 -28.86
N LYS A 137 2.60 -6.55 -29.49
CA LYS A 137 3.35 -5.78 -30.47
C LYS A 137 2.37 -5.17 -31.49
N GLY A 138 2.39 -3.84 -31.63
CA GLY A 138 1.46 -3.09 -32.49
C GLY A 138 0.28 -2.40 -31.79
N TYR A 139 -0.02 -2.74 -30.54
CA TYR A 139 -1.16 -2.17 -29.83
C TYR A 139 -1.12 -0.63 -29.70
N TRP A 140 0.07 -0.07 -29.43
CA TRP A 140 0.27 1.39 -29.33
C TRP A 140 0.38 2.08 -30.69
N GLN A 141 0.38 1.32 -31.78
CA GLN A 141 0.33 1.84 -33.15
C GLN A 141 -1.13 2.07 -33.58
N GLU A 142 -2.09 1.33 -33.02
CA GLU A 142 -3.53 1.51 -33.25
C GLU A 142 -4.06 2.73 -32.48
N TRP A 143 -4.64 3.69 -33.20
CA TRP A 143 -5.10 4.95 -32.62
C TRP A 143 -6.23 4.76 -31.61
N GLU A 144 -7.17 3.86 -31.89
CA GLU A 144 -8.33 3.56 -31.03
C GLU A 144 -7.90 3.09 -29.64
N ASN A 145 -6.78 2.38 -29.58
CA ASN A 145 -6.20 1.93 -28.32
C ASN A 145 -5.54 3.07 -27.54
N VAL A 146 -4.83 3.97 -28.23
CA VAL A 146 -4.22 5.16 -27.63
C VAL A 146 -5.30 6.09 -27.10
N GLU A 147 -6.35 6.34 -27.90
CA GLU A 147 -7.49 7.17 -27.54
C GLU A 147 -8.19 6.66 -26.28
N ARG A 148 -8.55 5.36 -26.23
CA ARG A 148 -9.24 4.76 -25.07
C ARG A 148 -8.44 4.94 -23.78
N GLU A 149 -7.14 4.66 -23.82
CA GLU A 149 -6.28 4.72 -22.63
C GLU A 149 -6.04 6.17 -22.17
N PHE A 150 -5.88 7.12 -23.10
CA PHE A 150 -5.78 8.54 -22.75
C PHE A 150 -7.08 9.12 -22.22
N ARG A 151 -8.26 8.73 -22.74
CA ARG A 151 -9.56 9.16 -22.21
C ARG A 151 -9.76 8.73 -20.77
N LYS A 152 -9.46 7.46 -20.45
CA LYS A 152 -9.49 6.96 -19.08
C LYS A 152 -8.57 7.77 -18.16
N ARG A 153 -7.36 8.08 -18.64
CA ARG A 153 -6.40 8.87 -17.86
C ARG A 153 -6.85 10.32 -17.64
N ILE A 154 -7.53 10.91 -18.60
CA ILE A 154 -8.13 12.25 -18.48
C ILE A 154 -9.25 12.23 -17.44
N GLU A 155 -10.09 11.19 -17.44
CA GLU A 155 -11.16 11.00 -16.44
C GLU A 155 -10.59 10.88 -15.02
N GLU A 156 -9.52 10.11 -14.84
CA GLU A 156 -8.82 9.96 -13.55
C GLU A 156 -8.19 11.26 -13.04
N LEU A 157 -7.64 12.08 -13.94
CA LEU A 157 -6.94 13.31 -13.57
C LEU A 157 -7.87 14.53 -13.52
N GLY A 158 -8.99 14.51 -14.24
CA GLY A 158 -9.84 15.67 -14.49
C GLY A 158 -9.26 16.66 -15.51
N HIS A 159 -8.08 16.39 -16.09
CA HIS A 159 -7.43 17.23 -17.09
C HIS A 159 -6.55 16.44 -18.06
N PHE A 160 -6.14 17.08 -19.16
CA PHE A 160 -5.25 16.46 -20.13
C PHE A 160 -3.84 16.25 -19.53
N PRO A 161 -3.30 15.02 -19.52
CA PRO A 161 -2.07 14.71 -18.80
C PRO A 161 -0.85 15.44 -19.36
N LEU A 162 -0.03 15.98 -18.46
CA LEU A 162 1.32 16.46 -18.78
C LEU A 162 2.28 15.28 -19.02
N LYS A 163 3.45 15.55 -19.63
CA LYS A 163 4.49 14.53 -19.88
C LYS A 163 5.00 13.80 -18.62
N ARG A 164 4.84 14.41 -17.45
CA ARG A 164 5.15 13.79 -16.14
C ARG A 164 4.00 12.94 -15.58
N GLU A 165 2.78 13.13 -16.08
CA GLU A 165 1.53 12.56 -15.55
C GLU A 165 0.99 11.39 -16.39
N VAL A 166 1.57 11.18 -17.58
CA VAL A 166 1.23 10.08 -18.51
C VAL A 166 1.51 8.67 -17.97
N GLY A 167 2.38 8.52 -16.97
CA GLY A 167 2.66 7.22 -16.34
C GLY A 167 2.93 6.10 -17.35
N ASP A 168 2.10 5.06 -17.31
CA ASP A 168 2.19 3.85 -18.15
C ASP A 168 1.90 4.09 -19.64
N LEU A 169 1.33 5.25 -20.00
CA LEU A 169 1.05 5.64 -21.39
C LEU A 169 2.31 6.14 -22.13
N ARG A 170 3.45 6.24 -21.44
CA ARG A 170 4.71 6.72 -22.02
C ARG A 170 5.11 5.95 -23.29
N THR A 171 4.74 4.67 -23.41
CA THR A 171 5.04 3.85 -24.58
C THR A 171 4.30 4.32 -25.84
N ALA A 172 3.09 4.87 -25.70
CA ALA A 172 2.34 5.46 -26.82
C ALA A 172 3.08 6.68 -27.41
N LEU A 173 3.87 7.38 -26.58
CA LEU A 173 4.62 8.56 -27.00
C LEU A 173 5.79 8.26 -27.95
N GLN A 174 6.10 6.98 -28.18
CA GLN A 174 7.02 6.56 -29.24
C GLN A 174 6.40 6.66 -30.64
N TYR A 175 5.06 6.64 -30.74
CA TYR A 175 4.31 6.62 -32.00
C TYR A 175 3.51 7.90 -32.22
N TYR A 176 2.99 8.50 -31.15
CA TYR A 176 2.16 9.70 -31.20
C TYR A 176 2.66 10.76 -30.23
N SER A 177 2.90 11.98 -30.72
CA SER A 177 3.28 13.07 -29.83
C SER A 177 2.11 13.47 -28.93
N LEU A 178 2.38 13.99 -27.72
CA LEU A 178 1.32 14.48 -26.82
C LEU A 178 0.45 15.56 -27.47
N GLY A 179 1.05 16.42 -28.31
CA GLY A 179 0.31 17.42 -29.09
C GLY A 179 -0.66 16.77 -30.07
N THR A 180 -0.19 15.79 -30.84
CA THR A 180 -1.00 15.02 -31.80
C THR A 180 -2.15 14.28 -31.11
N ILE A 181 -1.89 13.68 -29.94
CA ILE A 181 -2.92 12.98 -29.16
C ILE A 181 -3.99 13.98 -28.68
N ARG A 182 -3.57 15.15 -28.18
CA ARG A 182 -4.47 16.21 -27.71
C ARG A 182 -5.34 16.75 -28.84
N GLU A 183 -4.75 17.06 -29.99
CA GLU A 183 -5.46 17.55 -31.17
C GLU A 183 -6.48 16.52 -31.65
N ARG A 184 -6.08 15.25 -31.77
CA ARG A 184 -6.99 14.19 -32.24
C ARG A 184 -8.16 13.93 -31.30
N LEU A 185 -7.92 13.91 -29.98
CA LEU A 185 -8.97 13.75 -28.99
C LEU A 185 -9.97 14.91 -28.99
N ASN A 186 -9.49 16.13 -29.25
CA ASN A 186 -10.33 17.32 -29.40
C ASN A 186 -11.13 17.29 -30.72
N SER A 187 -10.54 16.84 -31.83
CA SER A 187 -11.26 16.72 -33.10
C SER A 187 -12.33 15.62 -33.12
N GLY A 188 -12.26 14.63 -32.21
CA GLY A 188 -13.30 13.62 -32.03
C GLY A 188 -14.51 14.08 -31.21
N LEU A 189 -14.39 15.21 -30.47
CA LEU A 189 -15.49 15.83 -29.72
C LEU A 189 -16.41 16.70 -30.61
N GLU A 190 -15.93 17.12 -31.79
CA GLU A 190 -16.72 17.94 -32.72
C GLU A 190 -17.72 17.11 -33.57
N SER A 191 -17.69 15.78 -33.48
CA SER A 191 -18.54 14.88 -34.28
C SER A 191 -19.88 14.49 -33.61
N THR A 192 -20.23 15.05 -32.45
CA THR A 192 -21.50 14.77 -31.76
C THR A 192 -22.43 15.97 -31.64
N CYS A 193 -22.25 17.00 -32.47
CA CYS A 193 -23.27 18.03 -32.71
C CYS A 193 -23.73 18.00 -34.17
N GLN A 194 -24.55 17.01 -34.51
CA GLN A 194 -25.55 17.09 -35.57
C GLN A 194 -26.88 16.56 -35.05
#